data_AF-A0A2A2D3Q7-F1
#
_entry.id   AF-A0A2A2D3Q7-F1
#
_cell.length_a   1.000
_cell.length_b   1.000
_cell.length_c   1.000
_cell.angle_alpha   90.00
_cell.angle_beta   90.00
_cell.angle_gamma   90.00
#
_symmetry.space_group_name_H-M   'P 1'
#
loop_
_entity.id
_entity.type
_entity.pdbx_description
1 polymer ?
#
loop_
_entity_poly.entity_id
_entity_poly.type
_entity_poly.pdbx_seq_one_letter_code
_entity_poly.pdbx_strand_id
1 'polypeptide(L)'
;MPTTDAYGQGVSIAALTDAPNAATLAQNIADGLAQRGVMRFASASARAATVTSPVEGMESWLQDTNSLEVYDGSAWKAVPYGTQWTSYAVAWTATTTNPSLGNGTLVGQYMKIGTTCHIYIKLVIGSTTNAGSGTYRFSLPFTTATITNSDPGCLVAVFSRATTPNHGTGNSPLGGGWTTTDQIWFPSSTPGDENVWTNTQPWAPATTNVFRIHGTYQTAT
;
A
#
# COMPACT_ATOMS: atom_id res chain seq x y z
N MET A 1 -37.70 32.24 14.99
CA MET A 1 -36.37 31.65 15.20
C MET A 1 -35.87 31.21 13.84
N PRO A 2 -34.61 31.47 13.46
CA PRO A 2 -34.05 30.93 12.23
C PRO A 2 -34.25 29.42 12.24
N THR A 3 -34.95 28.91 11.23
CA THR A 3 -35.17 27.47 11.08
C THR A 3 -33.90 26.88 10.52
N THR A 4 -33.39 25.82 11.14
CA THR A 4 -32.27 25.08 10.60
C THR A 4 -32.74 24.11 9.52
N ASP A 5 -31.81 23.60 8.71
CA ASP A 5 -32.12 22.54 7.74
C ASP A 5 -32.77 21.31 8.40
N ALA A 6 -33.59 20.60 7.62
CA ALA A 6 -34.33 19.42 8.05
C ALA A 6 -33.43 18.20 8.37
N TYR A 7 -32.16 18.24 7.96
CA TYR A 7 -31.19 17.18 8.18
C TYR A 7 -30.35 17.40 9.44
N GLY A 8 -30.70 18.40 10.26
CA GLY A 8 -30.07 18.66 11.55
C GLY A 8 -28.63 19.15 11.44
N GLN A 9 -28.23 19.67 10.28
CA GLN A 9 -26.86 20.07 10.03
C GLN A 9 -26.58 21.50 10.51
N GLY A 10 -27.59 22.27 10.94
CA GLY A 10 -27.42 23.63 11.44
C GLY A 10 -27.22 24.70 10.36
N VAL A 11 -27.58 24.45 9.09
CA VAL A 11 -27.65 25.52 8.08
C VAL A 11 -28.78 26.46 8.44
N SER A 12 -28.48 27.75 8.57
CA SER A 12 -29.52 28.76 8.80
C SER A 12 -30.34 28.98 7.54
N ILE A 13 -31.66 28.81 7.64
CA ILE A 13 -32.62 29.16 6.59
C ILE A 13 -33.25 30.50 6.95
N ALA A 14 -33.20 31.44 6.01
CA ALA A 14 -33.82 32.75 6.18
C ALA A 14 -35.34 32.61 6.41
N ALA A 15 -35.84 33.31 7.42
CA ALA A 15 -37.25 33.37 7.75
C ALA A 15 -37.92 34.53 6.99
N LEU A 16 -39.24 34.41 6.74
CA LEU A 16 -40.04 35.48 6.14
C LEU A 16 -40.08 36.76 7.02
N THR A 17 -39.66 36.66 8.27
CA THR A 17 -39.57 37.76 9.23
C THR A 17 -38.21 38.47 9.21
N ASP A 18 -37.21 37.95 8.50
CA ASP A 18 -35.88 38.56 8.45
C ASP A 18 -35.92 39.83 7.58
N ALA A 19 -35.18 40.87 8.00
CA ALA A 19 -35.08 42.09 7.21
C ALA A 19 -34.44 41.79 5.84
N PRO A 20 -34.97 42.36 4.74
CA PRO A 20 -34.45 42.07 3.41
C PRO A 20 -33.01 42.56 3.25
N ASN A 21 -32.07 41.61 3.21
CA ASN A 21 -30.65 41.86 2.94
C ASN A 21 -30.07 40.72 2.09
N ALA A 22 -29.88 40.99 0.79
CA ALA A 22 -29.39 40.00 -0.15
C ALA A 22 -27.94 39.55 0.14
N ALA A 23 -27.09 40.42 0.68
CA ALA A 23 -25.71 40.09 1.00
C ALA A 23 -25.63 39.11 2.19
N THR A 24 -26.42 39.35 3.24
CA THR A 24 -26.51 38.44 4.40
C THR A 24 -27.07 37.08 4.00
N LEU A 25 -28.11 37.05 3.17
CA LEU A 25 -28.67 35.80 2.67
C LEU A 25 -27.63 34.99 1.87
N ALA A 26 -26.92 35.62 0.94
CA ALA A 26 -25.91 34.97 0.13
C ALA A 26 -24.73 34.44 0.98
N GLN A 27 -24.30 35.22 1.99
CA GLN A 27 -23.22 34.81 2.89
C GLN A 27 -23.62 33.58 3.72
N ASN A 28 -24.83 33.55 4.29
CA ASN A 28 -25.30 32.42 5.08
C ASN A 28 -25.38 31.13 4.25
N ILE A 29 -25.78 31.24 2.98
CA ILE A 29 -25.79 30.10 2.04
C ILE A 29 -24.36 29.66 1.73
N ALA A 30 -23.47 30.60 1.43
CA ALA A 30 -22.07 30.32 1.12
C ALA A 30 -21.37 29.63 2.29
N ASP A 31 -21.50 30.15 3.51
CA ASP A 31 -20.87 29.59 4.71
C ASP A 31 -21.43 28.19 5.03
N GLY A 32 -22.75 28.01 4.87
CA GLY A 32 -23.41 26.72 5.10
C GLY A 32 -23.01 25.62 4.12
N LEU A 33 -22.62 25.97 2.88
CA LEU A 33 -22.25 25.02 1.82
C LEU A 33 -20.73 24.85 1.67
N ALA A 34 -19.95 25.91 1.81
CA ALA A 34 -18.52 25.89 1.52
C ALA A 34 -17.75 24.95 2.46
N GLN A 35 -18.16 24.86 3.73
CA GLN A 35 -17.54 23.96 4.71
C GLN A 35 -17.93 22.49 4.52
N ARG A 36 -18.93 22.20 3.67
CA ARG A 36 -19.55 20.87 3.53
C ARG A 36 -19.41 20.26 2.15
N GLY A 37 -18.93 21.05 1.18
CA GLY A 37 -18.50 20.57 -0.12
C GLY A 37 -16.99 20.31 -0.14
N VAL A 38 -16.53 19.66 -1.21
CA VAL A 38 -15.09 19.50 -1.48
C VAL A 38 -14.50 20.85 -1.89
N MET A 39 -13.73 21.47 -0.99
CA MET A 39 -13.06 22.74 -1.25
C MET A 39 -11.88 22.57 -2.21
N ARG A 40 -11.74 23.39 -3.24
CA ARG A 40 -10.63 23.27 -4.21
C ARG A 40 -9.53 24.29 -3.93
N PHE A 41 -8.28 23.83 -3.82
CA PHE A 41 -7.12 24.68 -3.62
C PHE A 41 -6.05 24.41 -4.68
N ALA A 42 -5.19 25.41 -4.93
CA ALA A 42 -4.06 25.24 -5.82
C ALA A 42 -2.99 24.28 -5.25
N SER A 43 -2.80 24.30 -3.92
CA SER A 43 -1.83 23.46 -3.20
C SER A 43 -2.19 23.32 -1.72
N ALA A 44 -1.52 22.38 -1.02
CA ALA A 44 -1.65 22.22 0.44
C ALA A 44 -1.29 23.50 1.21
N SER A 45 -0.29 24.26 0.74
CA SER A 45 0.12 25.53 1.35
C SER A 45 -0.94 26.61 1.18
N ALA A 46 -1.56 26.69 -0.01
CA ALA A 46 -2.67 27.63 -0.25
C ALA A 46 -3.88 27.30 0.64
N ARG A 47 -4.20 26.01 0.81
CA ARG A 47 -5.21 25.55 1.76
C ARG A 47 -4.86 25.96 3.19
N ALA A 48 -3.64 25.68 3.66
CA ALA A 48 -3.23 26.00 5.03
C ALA A 48 -3.25 27.50 5.33
N ALA A 49 -2.98 28.34 4.33
CA ALA A 49 -3.09 29.79 4.46
C ALA A 49 -4.55 30.29 4.51
N THR A 50 -5.48 29.57 3.87
CA THR A 50 -6.89 29.96 3.78
C THR A 50 -7.71 29.40 4.94
N VAL A 51 -7.45 28.15 5.32
CA VAL A 51 -8.16 27.40 6.36
C VAL A 51 -7.24 27.25 7.56
N THR A 52 -7.21 28.29 8.41
CA THR A 52 -6.35 28.33 9.60
C THR A 52 -6.91 27.57 10.80
N SER A 53 -8.22 27.28 10.79
CA SER A 53 -8.94 26.55 11.84
C SER A 53 -9.84 25.47 11.23
N PRO A 54 -9.26 24.42 10.63
CA PRO A 54 -10.03 23.33 10.02
C PRO A 54 -10.87 22.57 11.07
N VAL A 55 -12.06 22.13 10.68
CA VAL A 55 -12.96 21.32 11.50
C VAL A 55 -12.92 19.88 10.99
N GLU A 56 -12.98 18.91 11.91
CA GLU A 56 -13.03 17.49 11.56
C GLU A 56 -14.15 17.21 10.53
N GLY A 57 -13.82 16.44 9.50
CA GLY A 57 -14.72 16.12 8.39
C GLY A 57 -14.68 17.09 7.21
N MET A 58 -13.95 18.21 7.29
CA MET A 58 -13.73 19.06 6.11
C MET A 58 -13.00 18.30 5.00
N GLU A 59 -13.46 18.45 3.76
CA GLU A 59 -12.87 17.82 2.57
C GLU A 59 -12.28 18.87 1.62
N SER A 60 -11.17 18.52 0.96
CA SER A 60 -10.53 19.39 -0.03
C SER A 60 -9.89 18.62 -1.18
N TRP A 61 -9.87 19.24 -2.36
CA TRP A 61 -9.16 18.79 -3.55
C TRP A 61 -7.95 19.70 -3.81
N LEU A 62 -6.75 19.11 -3.85
CA LEU A 62 -5.50 19.79 -4.19
C LEU A 62 -5.19 19.58 -5.68
N GLN A 63 -5.08 20.67 -6.43
CA GLN A 63 -4.90 20.62 -7.88
C GLN A 63 -3.48 20.27 -8.34
N ASP A 64 -2.47 20.62 -7.54
CA ASP A 64 -1.06 20.32 -7.82
C ASP A 64 -0.73 18.83 -7.68
N THR A 65 -1.33 18.15 -6.71
CA THR A 65 -1.16 16.72 -6.45
C THR A 65 -2.30 15.86 -6.97
N ASN A 66 -3.39 16.48 -7.44
CA ASN A 66 -4.65 15.82 -7.79
C ASN A 66 -5.22 14.98 -6.63
N SER A 67 -5.06 15.37 -5.37
CA SER A 67 -5.51 14.57 -4.21
C SER A 67 -6.79 15.09 -3.57
N LEU A 68 -7.70 14.17 -3.23
CA LEU A 68 -8.77 14.41 -2.25
C LEU A 68 -8.19 14.21 -0.84
N GLU A 69 -8.43 15.15 0.07
CA GLU A 69 -7.97 15.07 1.46
C GLU A 69 -9.08 15.44 2.43
N VAL A 70 -9.18 14.73 3.55
CA VAL A 70 -10.13 14.97 4.65
C VAL A 70 -9.38 15.35 5.92
N TYR A 71 -9.88 16.34 6.67
CA TYR A 71 -9.30 16.72 7.97
C TYR A 71 -9.84 15.80 9.07
N ASP A 72 -8.97 15.09 9.79
CA ASP A 72 -9.34 14.11 10.82
C ASP A 72 -9.46 14.69 12.24
N GLY A 73 -9.53 16.01 12.36
CA GLY A 73 -9.49 16.72 13.64
C GLY A 73 -8.07 17.13 14.07
N SER A 74 -7.03 16.53 13.49
CA SER A 74 -5.63 16.82 13.81
C SER A 74 -4.77 17.18 12.59
N ALA A 75 -5.03 16.55 11.45
CA ALA A 75 -4.27 16.72 10.22
C ALA A 75 -5.14 16.43 9.00
N TRP A 76 -4.73 16.98 7.85
CA TRP A 76 -5.28 16.59 6.56
C TRP A 76 -4.73 15.23 6.16
N LYS A 77 -5.62 14.29 5.87
CA LYS A 77 -5.32 12.93 5.41
C LYS A 77 -5.76 12.77 3.97
N ALA A 78 -4.87 12.28 3.12
CA ALA A 78 -5.25 11.90 1.76
C ALA A 78 -6.31 10.80 1.80
N VAL A 79 -7.42 11.02 1.11
CA VAL A 79 -8.38 9.99 0.76
C VAL A 79 -7.85 9.34 -0.52
N PRO A 80 -7.32 8.11 -0.46
CA PRO A 80 -6.78 7.46 -1.65
C PRO A 80 -7.89 7.26 -2.67
N TYR A 81 -7.78 7.96 -3.80
CA TYR A 81 -8.65 7.76 -4.96
C TYR A 81 -7.95 6.78 -5.89
N GLY A 82 -8.30 5.50 -5.74
CA GLY A 82 -7.66 4.40 -6.46
C GLY A 82 -6.44 3.83 -5.73
N THR A 83 -5.89 2.79 -6.35
CA THR A 83 -4.94 1.90 -5.73
C THR A 83 -3.62 2.06 -6.48
N GLN A 84 -2.70 2.85 -5.93
CA GLN A 84 -1.36 3.02 -6.50
C GLN A 84 -0.38 2.02 -5.89
N TRP A 85 0.59 1.59 -6.69
CA TRP A 85 1.74 0.85 -6.19
C TRP A 85 2.60 1.74 -5.29
N THR A 86 2.71 1.36 -4.03
CA THR A 86 3.54 2.00 -3.01
C THR A 86 4.82 1.18 -2.80
N SER A 87 5.98 1.84 -2.79
CA SER A 87 7.25 1.15 -2.53
C SER A 87 7.44 0.89 -1.03
N TYR A 88 8.06 -0.23 -0.69
CA TYR A 88 8.40 -0.56 0.69
C TYR A 88 9.77 -1.23 0.78
N ALA A 89 10.41 -1.12 1.94
CA ALA A 89 11.68 -1.76 2.20
C ALA A 89 11.49 -3.27 2.41
N VAL A 90 12.22 -4.08 1.63
CA VAL A 90 12.18 -5.55 1.74
C VAL A 90 13.42 -6.04 2.48
N ALA A 91 13.22 -6.83 3.51
CA ALA A 91 14.29 -7.62 4.13
C ALA A 91 14.39 -8.96 3.41
N TRP A 92 15.60 -9.33 2.99
CA TRP A 92 15.94 -10.66 2.49
C TRP A 92 16.74 -11.40 3.57
N THR A 93 16.18 -12.47 4.11
CA THR A 93 16.77 -13.22 5.22
C THR A 93 16.96 -14.69 4.86
N ALA A 94 17.78 -15.38 5.65
CA ALA A 94 17.96 -16.82 5.56
C ALA A 94 18.05 -17.44 6.95
N THR A 95 17.74 -18.75 7.05
CA THR A 95 17.72 -19.46 8.34
C THR A 95 19.11 -19.69 8.97
N THR A 96 20.20 -19.62 8.21
CA THR A 96 21.56 -19.90 8.71
C THR A 96 22.46 -18.67 8.66
N THR A 97 22.62 -18.05 7.49
CA THR A 97 23.40 -16.82 7.36
C THR A 97 22.68 -15.88 6.41
N ASN A 98 22.32 -14.71 6.92
CA ASN A 98 21.58 -13.73 6.12
C ASN A 98 22.39 -13.29 4.88
N PRO A 99 21.74 -13.14 3.73
CA PRO A 99 22.36 -12.59 2.54
C PRO A 99 22.78 -11.13 2.73
N SER A 100 23.78 -10.69 1.96
CA SER A 100 24.12 -9.28 1.81
C SER A 100 24.01 -8.86 0.35
N LEU A 101 23.26 -7.78 0.10
CA LEU A 101 22.89 -7.41 -1.26
C LEU A 101 24.08 -6.94 -2.11
N GLY A 102 25.05 -6.25 -1.50
CA GLY A 102 26.17 -5.66 -2.24
C GLY A 102 25.67 -4.70 -3.33
N ASN A 103 26.16 -4.86 -4.56
CA ASN A 103 25.71 -4.12 -5.75
C ASN A 103 24.47 -4.71 -6.44
N GLY A 104 23.79 -5.68 -5.81
CA GLY A 104 22.49 -6.17 -6.29
C GLY A 104 21.38 -5.14 -6.09
N THR A 105 20.19 -5.46 -6.57
CA THR A 105 19.00 -4.61 -6.43
C THR A 105 17.86 -5.41 -5.82
N LEU A 106 17.23 -4.90 -4.76
CA LEU A 106 16.05 -5.48 -4.15
C LEU A 106 14.97 -4.41 -4.03
N VAL A 107 13.85 -4.62 -4.70
CA VAL A 107 12.71 -3.69 -4.73
C VAL A 107 11.45 -4.41 -4.29
N GLY A 108 10.68 -3.78 -3.42
CA GLY A 108 9.33 -4.20 -3.03
C GLY A 108 8.33 -3.10 -3.33
N GLN A 109 7.19 -3.51 -3.87
CA GLN A 109 6.03 -2.66 -4.08
C GLN A 109 4.77 -3.40 -3.69
N TYR A 110 3.76 -2.67 -3.22
CA TYR A 110 2.46 -3.23 -2.88
C TYR A 110 1.33 -2.30 -3.30
N MET A 111 0.14 -2.86 -3.36
CA MET A 111 -1.11 -2.15 -3.54
C MET A 111 -2.16 -2.78 -2.62
N LYS A 112 -2.77 -1.99 -1.73
CA LYS A 112 -3.68 -2.50 -0.71
C LYS A 112 -5.08 -1.91 -0.88
N ILE A 113 -6.09 -2.79 -0.83
CA ILE A 113 -7.53 -2.47 -0.88
C ILE A 113 -8.19 -3.16 0.31
N GLY A 114 -8.65 -2.39 1.30
CA GLY A 114 -9.13 -2.99 2.54
C GLY A 114 -8.07 -3.92 3.14
N THR A 115 -8.44 -5.17 3.40
CA THR A 115 -7.54 -6.25 3.89
C THR A 115 -6.92 -7.10 2.77
N THR A 116 -7.10 -6.75 1.50
CA THR A 116 -6.47 -7.44 0.37
C THR A 116 -5.22 -6.68 -0.08
N CYS A 117 -4.08 -7.36 -0.15
CA CYS A 117 -2.81 -6.77 -0.57
C CYS A 117 -2.25 -7.49 -1.79
N HIS A 118 -2.08 -6.76 -2.89
CA HIS A 118 -1.24 -7.17 -4.00
C HIS A 118 0.21 -6.78 -3.72
N ILE A 119 1.15 -7.66 -4.03
CA ILE A 119 2.57 -7.48 -3.72
C ILE A 119 3.43 -7.87 -4.92
N TYR A 120 4.54 -7.16 -5.08
CA TYR A 120 5.59 -7.47 -6.03
C TYR A 120 6.96 -7.22 -5.40
N ILE A 121 7.81 -8.23 -5.40
CA ILE A 121 9.20 -8.18 -4.96
C ILE A 121 10.07 -8.60 -6.14
N LYS A 122 11.15 -7.87 -6.40
CA LYS A 122 12.16 -8.23 -7.39
C LYS A 122 13.55 -8.11 -6.79
N LEU A 123 14.30 -9.20 -6.87
CA LEU A 123 15.72 -9.27 -6.54
C LEU A 123 16.53 -9.49 -7.82
N VAL A 124 17.55 -8.69 -8.04
CA VAL A 124 18.56 -8.86 -9.08
C VAL A 124 19.91 -9.05 -8.39
N ILE A 125 20.58 -10.16 -8.66
CA ILE A 125 21.86 -10.48 -8.06
C ILE A 125 22.97 -9.68 -8.74
N GLY A 126 23.75 -8.96 -7.96
CA GLY A 126 24.94 -8.26 -8.41
C GLY A 126 26.19 -9.14 -8.34
N SER A 127 27.32 -8.64 -8.85
CA SER A 127 28.59 -9.36 -8.80
C SER A 127 29.20 -9.43 -7.40
N THR A 128 28.80 -8.53 -6.50
CA THR A 128 29.27 -8.51 -5.10
C THR A 128 28.18 -8.93 -4.11
N THR A 129 27.05 -9.47 -4.60
CA THR A 129 26.00 -10.02 -3.73
C THR A 129 26.49 -11.31 -3.08
N ASN A 130 26.41 -11.40 -1.76
CA ASN A 130 26.60 -12.64 -1.02
C ASN A 130 25.23 -13.24 -0.72
N ALA A 131 24.96 -14.43 -1.25
CA ALA A 131 23.66 -15.06 -1.09
C ALA A 131 23.44 -15.67 0.30
N GLY A 132 24.42 -15.66 1.20
CA GLY A 132 24.29 -16.30 2.51
C GLY A 132 24.04 -17.80 2.40
N SER A 133 23.33 -18.37 3.38
CA SER A 133 23.00 -19.80 3.42
C SER A 133 21.73 -20.09 4.22
N GLY A 134 21.09 -21.22 3.91
CA GLY A 134 19.82 -21.65 4.50
C GLY A 134 18.61 -21.30 3.62
N THR A 135 17.42 -21.43 4.20
CA THR A 135 16.14 -21.17 3.52
C THR A 135 15.88 -19.69 3.42
N TYR A 136 15.63 -19.19 2.22
CA TYR A 136 15.33 -17.78 2.01
C TYR A 136 13.91 -17.38 2.37
N ARG A 137 13.77 -16.17 2.92
CA ARG A 137 12.49 -15.50 3.19
C ARG A 137 12.58 -14.01 2.84
N PHE A 138 11.43 -13.43 2.52
CA PHE A 138 11.30 -12.00 2.25
C PHE A 138 10.25 -11.37 3.16
N SER A 139 10.48 -10.15 3.62
CA SER A 139 9.48 -9.43 4.42
C SER A 139 8.28 -9.00 3.59
N LEU A 140 7.12 -9.08 4.22
CA LEU A 140 5.85 -8.59 3.70
C LEU A 140 5.62 -7.14 4.18
N PRO A 141 4.91 -6.31 3.40
CA PRO A 141 4.58 -4.94 3.79
C PRO A 141 3.58 -4.88 4.95
N PHE A 142 2.74 -5.90 5.10
CA PHE A 142 1.75 -6.02 6.17
C PHE A 142 1.69 -7.47 6.67
N THR A 143 1.41 -7.63 7.96
CA THR A 143 1.16 -8.94 8.56
C THR A 143 -0.01 -9.64 7.88
N THR A 144 0.14 -10.93 7.60
CA THR A 144 -0.91 -11.76 7.02
C THR A 144 -2.07 -11.97 8.00
N ALA A 145 -3.28 -12.15 7.48
CA ALA A 145 -4.45 -12.46 8.30
C ALA A 145 -4.32 -13.84 8.96
N THR A 146 -4.75 -13.97 10.21
CA THR A 146 -4.93 -15.27 10.85
C THR A 146 -6.33 -15.79 10.52
N ILE A 147 -6.42 -16.87 9.73
CA ILE A 147 -7.68 -17.45 9.27
C ILE A 147 -7.80 -18.85 9.85
N THR A 148 -8.94 -19.15 10.48
CA THR A 148 -9.21 -20.49 11.02
C THR A 148 -9.39 -21.49 9.88
N ASN A 149 -8.64 -22.60 9.91
CA ASN A 149 -8.70 -23.69 8.93
C ASN A 149 -8.43 -23.26 7.46
N SER A 150 -7.68 -22.17 7.24
CA SER A 150 -7.32 -21.70 5.90
C SER A 150 -6.03 -20.88 5.94
N ASP A 151 -5.42 -20.69 4.77
CA ASP A 151 -4.24 -19.82 4.61
C ASP A 151 -4.62 -18.44 4.05
N PRO A 152 -3.95 -17.36 4.48
CA PRO A 152 -4.15 -16.00 3.96
C PRO A 152 -3.74 -15.82 2.49
N GLY A 153 -3.03 -16.78 1.90
CA GLY A 153 -2.71 -16.80 0.48
C GLY A 153 -1.46 -17.59 0.16
N CYS A 154 -1.17 -17.70 -1.13
CA CYS A 154 0.06 -18.26 -1.65
C CYS A 154 0.55 -17.38 -2.81
N LEU A 155 1.81 -16.95 -2.74
CA LEU A 155 2.41 -16.09 -3.76
C LEU A 155 3.13 -16.94 -4.81
N VAL A 156 3.26 -16.40 -6.01
CA VAL A 156 4.05 -17.01 -7.08
C VAL A 156 5.50 -16.55 -6.94
N ALA A 157 6.42 -17.51 -6.97
CA ALA A 157 7.85 -17.26 -7.02
C ALA A 157 8.39 -17.62 -8.42
N VAL A 158 9.23 -16.76 -9.00
CA VAL A 158 9.85 -16.97 -10.30
C VAL A 158 11.33 -16.69 -10.20
N PHE A 159 12.16 -17.66 -10.56
CA PHE A 159 13.60 -17.52 -10.71
C PHE A 159 13.96 -17.62 -12.19
N SER A 160 14.44 -16.54 -12.79
CA SER A 160 14.96 -16.52 -14.16
C SER A 160 16.49 -16.36 -14.18
N ARG A 161 17.16 -17.21 -14.95
CA ARG A 161 18.61 -17.13 -15.18
C ARG A 161 18.88 -16.23 -16.39
N ALA A 162 19.82 -15.31 -16.27
CA ALA A 162 20.10 -14.35 -17.35
C ALA A 162 20.94 -14.94 -18.50
N THR A 163 21.80 -15.92 -18.20
CA THR A 163 22.75 -16.48 -19.17
C THR A 163 22.25 -17.74 -19.90
N THR A 164 21.12 -18.29 -19.47
CA THR A 164 20.44 -19.42 -20.11
C THR A 164 18.95 -19.12 -20.11
N PRO A 165 18.20 -19.31 -21.21
CA PRO A 165 16.76 -19.06 -21.27
C PRO A 165 15.99 -20.14 -20.50
N ASN A 166 16.21 -20.22 -19.20
CA ASN A 166 15.57 -21.16 -18.30
C ASN A 166 15.04 -20.41 -17.08
N HIS A 167 13.84 -20.78 -16.65
CA HIS A 167 13.23 -20.27 -15.42
C HIS A 167 12.66 -21.42 -14.59
N GLY A 168 12.64 -21.23 -13.28
CA GLY A 168 11.83 -22.01 -12.36
C GLY A 168 10.65 -21.16 -11.91
N THR A 169 9.45 -21.74 -11.94
CA THR A 169 8.26 -21.16 -11.32
C THR A 169 7.89 -22.04 -10.15
N GLY A 170 7.57 -21.42 -9.02
CA GLY A 170 7.27 -22.09 -7.79
C GLY A 170 6.32 -21.28 -6.93
N ASN A 171 6.18 -21.68 -5.68
CA ASN A 171 5.19 -21.13 -4.77
C ASN A 171 5.83 -20.63 -3.47
N SER A 172 5.19 -19.65 -2.87
CA SER A 172 5.61 -19.01 -1.63
C SER A 172 4.37 -18.93 -0.73
N PRO A 173 4.05 -20.01 0.00
CA PRO A 173 2.91 -20.05 0.91
C PRO A 173 3.05 -19.00 2.02
N LEU A 174 1.91 -18.60 2.57
CA LEU A 174 1.83 -17.65 3.67
C LEU A 174 0.95 -18.25 4.77
N GLY A 175 1.49 -18.36 5.98
CA GLY A 175 0.73 -18.72 7.18
C GLY A 175 0.11 -17.50 7.86
N GLY A 176 -0.79 -17.75 8.82
CA GLY A 176 -1.49 -16.68 9.55
C GLY A 176 -0.63 -15.93 10.56
N GLY A 177 -0.76 -14.60 10.60
CA GLY A 177 -0.05 -13.74 11.56
C GLY A 177 1.43 -13.52 11.24
N TRP A 178 1.86 -13.78 10.02
CA TRP A 178 3.27 -13.73 9.61
C TRP A 178 3.63 -12.40 8.97
N THR A 179 4.88 -11.98 9.15
CA THR A 179 5.46 -10.75 8.58
C THR A 179 6.43 -11.02 7.44
N THR A 180 6.66 -12.29 7.10
CA THR A 180 7.52 -12.73 6.01
C THR A 180 6.80 -13.80 5.19
N THR A 181 7.33 -14.08 3.99
CA THR A 181 7.03 -15.34 3.29
C THR A 181 7.40 -16.55 4.15
N ASP A 182 6.81 -17.71 3.87
CA ASP A 182 7.40 -18.98 4.34
C ASP A 182 8.66 -19.36 3.54
N GLN A 183 9.08 -20.61 3.72
CA GLN A 183 9.85 -21.39 2.75
C GLN A 183 9.25 -21.20 1.35
N ILE A 184 10.09 -20.73 0.43
CA ILE A 184 9.75 -20.59 -0.98
C ILE A 184 10.15 -21.88 -1.67
N TRP A 185 9.27 -22.47 -2.46
CA TRP A 185 9.47 -23.75 -3.11
C TRP A 185 9.67 -23.57 -4.61
N PHE A 186 10.61 -24.30 -5.19
CA PHE A 186 10.83 -24.37 -6.63
C PHE A 186 10.95 -25.81 -7.09
N PRO A 187 10.72 -26.10 -8.38
CA PRO A 187 10.87 -27.44 -8.93
C PRO A 187 12.27 -28.02 -8.65
N SER A 188 12.28 -29.28 -8.24
CA SER A 188 13.50 -30.06 -8.02
C SER A 188 13.98 -30.73 -9.32
N SER A 189 15.07 -31.48 -9.24
CA SER A 189 15.51 -32.37 -10.33
C SER A 189 14.64 -33.63 -10.48
N THR A 190 13.84 -33.98 -9.48
CA THR A 190 12.89 -35.09 -9.53
C THR A 190 11.55 -34.58 -10.07
N PRO A 191 11.02 -35.13 -11.18
CA PRO A 191 9.74 -34.69 -11.72
C PRO A 191 8.61 -34.81 -10.69
N GLY A 192 7.93 -33.69 -10.42
CA GLY A 192 6.81 -33.63 -9.47
C GLY A 192 7.19 -33.16 -8.06
N ASP A 193 8.48 -33.14 -7.72
CA ASP A 193 8.95 -32.70 -6.40
C ASP A 193 9.41 -31.24 -6.45
N GLU A 194 9.20 -30.53 -5.34
CA GLU A 194 9.72 -29.19 -5.12
C GLU A 194 10.75 -29.17 -3.99
N ASN A 195 11.79 -28.36 -4.16
CA ASN A 195 12.80 -28.08 -3.15
C ASN A 195 12.64 -26.65 -2.63
N VAL A 196 12.92 -26.48 -1.34
CA VAL A 196 13.03 -25.16 -0.73
C VAL A 196 14.15 -24.36 -1.38
N TRP A 197 13.90 -23.08 -1.65
CA TRP A 197 14.86 -22.13 -2.17
C TRP A 197 15.95 -21.86 -1.13
N THR A 198 17.18 -22.16 -1.52
CA THR A 198 18.40 -21.91 -0.73
C THR A 198 19.48 -21.32 -1.63
N ASN A 199 20.70 -21.16 -1.09
CA ASN A 199 21.86 -20.72 -1.85
C ASN A 199 22.34 -21.74 -2.91
N THR A 200 21.78 -22.94 -2.96
CA THR A 200 22.16 -23.98 -3.93
C THR A 200 20.98 -24.52 -4.75
N GLN A 201 19.75 -24.34 -4.29
CA GLN A 201 18.52 -24.83 -4.91
C GLN A 201 17.58 -23.67 -5.27
N PRO A 202 16.82 -23.69 -6.38
CA PRO A 202 16.93 -24.65 -7.48
C PRO A 202 18.26 -24.47 -8.23
N TRP A 203 18.86 -23.28 -8.14
CA TRP A 203 20.22 -22.99 -8.62
C TRP A 203 20.89 -21.98 -7.69
N ALA A 204 22.23 -22.00 -7.65
CA ALA A 204 22.97 -20.98 -6.92
C ALA A 204 22.73 -19.58 -7.52
N PRO A 205 22.39 -18.56 -6.70
CA PRO A 205 22.22 -17.19 -7.17
C PRO A 205 23.52 -16.67 -7.82
N ALA A 206 23.45 -16.33 -9.10
CA ALA A 206 24.59 -15.81 -9.86
C ALA A 206 24.31 -14.40 -10.40
N THR A 207 25.36 -13.64 -10.72
CA THR A 207 25.24 -12.27 -11.24
C THR A 207 24.23 -12.18 -12.38
N THR A 208 23.42 -11.13 -12.38
CA THR A 208 22.29 -10.85 -13.29
C THR A 208 21.09 -11.79 -13.19
N ASN A 209 21.11 -12.81 -12.32
CA ASN A 209 19.92 -13.63 -12.06
C ASN A 209 18.81 -12.76 -11.45
N VAL A 210 17.57 -13.04 -11.85
CA VAL A 210 16.40 -12.27 -11.45
C VAL A 210 15.41 -13.17 -10.74
N PHE A 211 15.04 -12.78 -9.53
CA PHE A 211 14.02 -13.43 -8.73
C PHE A 211 12.85 -12.49 -8.53
N ARG A 212 11.64 -13.03 -8.62
CA ARG A 212 10.40 -12.28 -8.44
C ARG A 212 9.46 -13.06 -7.55
N ILE A 213 8.85 -12.38 -6.58
CA ILE A 213 7.76 -12.92 -5.77
C ILE A 213 6.59 -11.96 -5.91
N HIS A 214 5.44 -12.45 -6.32
CA HIS A 214 4.27 -11.59 -6.55
C HIS A 214 2.97 -12.35 -6.41
N GLY A 215 1.90 -11.62 -6.15
CA GLY A 215 0.56 -12.18 -6.02
C GLY A 215 -0.29 -11.34 -5.08
N THR A 216 -1.26 -12.00 -4.47
CA THR A 216 -2.25 -11.39 -3.60
C THR A 216 -2.35 -12.18 -2.31
N TYR A 217 -2.51 -11.50 -1.19
CA TYR A 217 -2.78 -12.14 0.10
C TYR A 217 -3.69 -11.29 0.97
N GLN A 218 -4.29 -11.92 1.98
CA GLN A 218 -5.10 -11.25 3.00
C GLN A 218 -4.24 -10.77 4.16
N THR A 219 -4.40 -9.51 4.55
CA THR A 219 -3.69 -8.86 5.66
C THR A 219 -4.54 -8.83 6.93
N ALA A 220 -3.90 -8.79 8.09
CA ALA A 220 -4.60 -8.72 9.38
C ALA A 220 -5.41 -7.42 9.58
N THR A 221 -4.97 -6.34 8.93
CA THR A 221 -5.59 -5.00 8.89
C THR A 221 -5.46 -4.42 7.51
#